data_AF-A0A261CUR2-F1
#
_entry.id   AF-A0A261CUR2-F1
#
_cell.length_a   1.000
_cell.length_b   1.000
_cell.length_c   1.000
_cell.angle_alpha   90.00
_cell.angle_beta   90.00
_cell.angle_gamma   90.00
#
_symmetry.space_group_name_H-M   'P 1'
#
loop_
_entity.id
_entity.type
_entity.pdbx_description
1 polymer ?
#
loop_
_entity_poly.entity_id
_entity_poly.type
_entity_poly.pdbx_seq_one_letter_code
_entity_poly.pdbx_strand_id
1 'polypeptide(L)'
;MHSGTALHLRRSLVWPAGWLAFLTTLAGAAATALTIITLASEHFVEAAVAGGCAIGLFAIAITSFKSMSHIADAHTREIEARRDHAVYRARYPL
;
A
#
# COMPACT_ATOMS: atom_id res chain seq x y z
N MET A 1 9.85 3.93 27.54
CA MET A 1 8.60 3.20 27.26
C MET A 1 7.85 3.84 26.07
N HIS A 2 8.46 3.88 24.88
CA HIS A 2 7.87 4.56 23.69
C HIS A 2 7.62 3.62 22.49
N SER A 3 7.95 2.32 22.57
CA SER A 3 7.80 1.40 21.43
C SER A 3 6.36 0.91 21.21
N GLY A 4 5.52 0.88 22.25
CA GLY A 4 4.14 0.37 22.15
C GLY A 4 3.20 1.27 21.34
N THR A 5 3.34 2.60 21.44
CA THR A 5 2.47 3.56 20.74
C THR A 5 2.79 3.64 19.25
N ALA A 6 4.07 3.56 18.87
CA ALA A 6 4.50 3.57 17.47
C ALA A 6 4.04 2.31 16.71
N LEU A 7 4.05 1.15 17.36
CA LEU A 7 3.57 -0.11 16.77
C LEU A 7 2.05 -0.05 16.53
N HIS A 8 1.31 0.52 17.49
CA HIS A 8 -0.14 0.64 17.39
C HIS A 8 -0.58 1.65 16.32
N LEU A 9 0.13 2.79 16.20
CA LEU A 9 -0.07 3.76 15.12
C LEU A 9 0.24 3.16 13.75
N ARG A 10 1.33 2.39 13.62
CA ARG A 10 1.69 1.73 12.35
C ARG A 10 0.65 0.70 11.93
N ARG A 11 0.19 -0.15 12.84
CA ARG A 11 -0.86 -1.15 12.56
C ARG A 11 -2.20 -0.48 12.22
N SER A 12 -2.50 0.66 12.84
CA SER A 12 -3.66 1.50 12.52
C SER A 12 -3.56 2.15 11.14
N LEU A 13 -2.35 2.44 10.63
CA LEU A 13 -2.14 3.03 9.30
C LEU A 13 -2.10 2.01 8.15
N VAL A 14 -1.64 0.78 8.40
CA VAL A 14 -1.55 -0.27 7.36
C VAL A 14 -2.94 -0.66 6.84
N TRP A 15 -3.93 -0.73 7.72
CA TRP A 15 -5.30 -1.07 7.36
C TRP A 15 -5.96 -0.07 6.38
N PRO A 16 -6.00 1.25 6.66
CA PRO A 16 -6.54 2.24 5.73
C PRO A 16 -5.70 2.36 4.46
N ALA A 17 -4.37 2.22 4.51
CA ALA A 17 -3.53 2.22 3.31
C ALA A 17 -3.84 1.02 2.38
N GLY A 18 -4.06 -0.16 2.96
CA GLY A 18 -4.49 -1.34 2.21
C GLY A 18 -5.88 -1.18 1.58
N TRP A 19 -6.84 -0.62 2.32
CA TRP A 19 -8.16 -0.30 1.79
C TRP A 19 -8.12 0.74 0.67
N LEU A 20 -7.28 1.77 0.82
CA LEU A 20 -7.12 2.81 -0.20
C LEU A 20 -6.48 2.23 -1.46
N ALA A 21 -5.48 1.35 -1.33
CA ALA A 21 -4.90 0.62 -2.45
C ALA A 21 -5.94 -0.28 -3.15
N PHE A 22 -6.78 -0.99 -2.40
CA PHE A 22 -7.83 -1.83 -2.95
C PHE A 22 -8.89 -1.02 -3.73
N LEU A 23 -9.42 0.04 -3.10
CA LEU A 23 -10.44 0.90 -3.71
C LEU A 23 -9.92 1.62 -4.95
N THR A 24 -8.69 2.14 -4.90
CA THR A 24 -8.09 2.82 -6.06
C THR A 24 -7.81 1.86 -7.21
N THR A 25 -7.44 0.61 -6.92
CA THR A 25 -7.28 -0.42 -7.96
C THR A 25 -8.63 -0.79 -8.60
N LEU A 26 -9.69 -0.95 -7.80
CA LEU A 26 -11.03 -1.27 -8.29
C LEU A 26 -11.61 -0.12 -9.12
N ALA A 27 -11.51 1.12 -8.62
CA ALA A 27 -11.91 2.31 -9.34
C ALA A 27 -11.07 2.52 -10.61
N GLY A 28 -9.76 2.24 -10.54
CA GLY A 28 -8.86 2.27 -11.69
C GLY A 28 -9.33 1.31 -12.78
N ALA A 29 -9.61 0.05 -12.44
CA ALA A 29 -10.11 -0.95 -13.39
C ALA A 29 -11.45 -0.54 -14.03
N ALA A 30 -12.38 0.02 -13.25
CA ALA A 30 -13.65 0.52 -13.76
C ALA A 30 -13.44 1.72 -14.73
N ALA A 31 -12.54 2.64 -14.40
CA ALA A 31 -12.17 3.75 -15.27
C ALA A 31 -11.51 3.28 -16.57
N THR A 32 -10.66 2.25 -16.52
CA THR A 32 -10.07 1.64 -17.73
C THR A 32 -11.16 0.99 -18.60
N ALA A 33 -12.11 0.28 -18.00
CA ALA A 33 -13.23 -0.33 -18.73
C ALA A 33 -14.09 0.74 -19.42
N LEU A 34 -14.42 1.83 -18.72
CA LEU A 34 -15.12 2.98 -19.29
C LEU A 34 -14.34 3.60 -20.45
N THR A 35 -13.03 3.74 -20.31
CA THR A 35 -12.15 4.25 -21.38
C THR A 35 -12.24 3.42 -22.64
N ILE A 36 -12.26 2.08 -22.51
CA ILE A 36 -12.38 1.18 -23.67
C ILE A 36 -13.76 1.32 -24.33
N ILE A 37 -14.83 1.40 -23.52
CA ILE A 37 -16.21 1.54 -24.02
C ILE A 37 -16.40 2.88 -24.75
N THR A 38 -15.89 3.97 -24.20
CA THR A 38 -15.99 5.31 -24.83
C THR A 38 -15.15 5.40 -26.09
N LEU A 39 -13.96 4.77 -26.11
CA LEU A 39 -13.14 4.67 -27.32
C LEU A 39 -13.85 3.89 -28.44
N ALA A 40 -14.54 2.80 -28.08
CA ALA A 40 -15.34 2.01 -29.03
C ALA A 40 -16.57 2.76 -29.56
N SER A 41 -17.05 3.76 -28.81
CA SER A 41 -18.20 4.60 -29.17
C SER A 41 -17.79 5.91 -29.85
N GLU A 42 -16.54 6.02 -30.31
CA GLU A 42 -15.96 7.21 -30.97
C GLU A 42 -15.96 8.50 -30.12
N HIS A 43 -16.18 8.38 -28.80
CA HIS A 43 -16.13 9.49 -27.84
C HIS A 43 -14.70 9.70 -27.32
N PHE A 44 -13.79 10.13 -28.20
CA PHE A 44 -12.34 10.20 -27.93
C PHE A 44 -11.94 11.14 -26.78
N VAL A 45 -12.65 12.27 -26.59
CA VAL A 45 -12.35 13.23 -25.52
C VAL A 45 -12.68 12.64 -24.15
N GLU A 46 -13.83 11.97 -24.03
CA GLU A 46 -14.26 11.31 -22.80
C GLU A 46 -13.36 10.12 -22.46
N ALA A 47 -12.93 9.36 -23.48
CA ALA A 47 -11.94 8.30 -23.34
C ALA A 47 -10.60 8.84 -22.81
N ALA A 48 -10.13 9.99 -23.31
CA ALA A 48 -8.89 10.60 -22.81
C ALA A 48 -9.00 11.01 -21.33
N VAL A 49 -10.13 11.57 -20.91
CA VAL A 49 -10.36 11.96 -19.51
C VAL A 49 -10.44 10.72 -18.61
N ALA A 50 -11.26 9.73 -18.99
CA ALA A 50 -11.40 8.48 -18.23
C ALA A 50 -10.07 7.71 -18.13
N GLY A 51 -9.29 7.67 -19.21
CA GLY A 51 -7.97 7.05 -19.26
C GLY A 51 -6.97 7.78 -18.36
N GLY A 52 -6.99 9.12 -18.37
CA GLY A 52 -6.20 9.94 -17.45
C GLY A 52 -6.53 9.66 -15.98
N CYS A 53 -7.82 9.56 -15.64
CA CYS A 53 -8.27 9.18 -14.29
C CYS A 53 -7.80 7.77 -13.92
N ALA A 54 -7.88 6.80 -14.83
CA ALA A 54 -7.41 5.44 -14.58
C ALA A 54 -5.92 5.43 -14.23
N ILE A 55 -5.08 6.12 -15.01
CA ILE A 55 -3.64 6.25 -14.75
C ILE A 55 -3.39 6.86 -13.37
N GLY A 56 -4.10 7.95 -13.03
CA GLY A 56 -3.99 8.60 -11.72
C GLY A 56 -4.33 7.65 -10.56
N LEU A 57 -5.42 6.89 -10.69
CA LEU A 57 -5.85 5.92 -9.67
C LEU A 57 -4.83 4.80 -9.50
N PHE A 58 -4.26 4.28 -10.59
CA PHE A 58 -3.18 3.27 -10.51
C PHE A 58 -1.90 3.83 -9.88
N ALA A 59 -1.53 5.09 -10.14
CA ALA A 59 -0.39 5.72 -9.48
C ALA A 59 -0.59 5.83 -7.95
N ILE A 60 -1.81 6.16 -7.51
CA ILE A 60 -2.17 6.20 -6.07
C ILE A 60 -2.15 4.79 -5.47
N ALA A 61 -2.63 3.78 -6.20
CA ALA A 61 -2.57 2.39 -5.75
C ALA A 61 -1.12 1.93 -5.55
N ILE A 62 -0.23 2.18 -6.51
CA ILE A 62 1.19 1.82 -6.45
C ILE A 62 1.90 2.50 -5.28
N THR A 63 1.67 3.80 -5.08
CA THR A 63 2.27 4.54 -3.96
C THR A 63 1.76 4.04 -2.61
N SER A 64 0.47 3.70 -2.52
CA SER A 64 -0.12 3.08 -1.33
C SER A 64 0.51 1.72 -1.04
N PHE A 65 0.69 0.85 -2.04
CA PHE A 65 1.38 -0.44 -1.87
C PHE A 65 2.84 -0.30 -1.44
N LYS A 66 3.60 0.62 -2.06
CA LYS A 66 5.00 0.89 -1.67
C LYS A 66 5.09 1.42 -0.24
N SER A 67 4.16 2.26 0.18
CA SER A 67 4.12 2.73 1.57
C SER A 67 3.89 1.59 2.55
N MET A 68 3.04 0.63 2.18
CA MET A 68 2.71 -0.54 3.01
C MET A 68 3.88 -1.51 3.12
N SER A 69 4.61 -1.77 2.02
CA SER A 69 5.81 -2.63 2.06
C SER A 69 6.91 -2.03 2.91
N HIS A 70 7.09 -0.70 2.87
CA HIS A 70 8.10 -0.01 3.68
C HIS A 70 7.79 -0.07 5.18
N ILE A 71 6.52 -0.12 5.55
CA ILE A 71 6.08 -0.30 6.95
C ILE A 71 6.26 -1.76 7.38
N ALA A 72 5.96 -2.72 6.51
CA ALA A 72 6.13 -4.14 6.77
C ALA A 72 7.61 -4.49 7.02
N ASP A 73 8.53 -4.06 6.15
CA ASP A 73 9.97 -4.32 6.29
C ASP A 73 10.56 -3.77 7.59
N ALA A 74 10.11 -2.58 8.01
CA ALA A 74 10.53 -1.99 9.27
C ALA A 74 10.08 -2.83 10.48
N HIS A 75 8.90 -3.45 10.39
CA HIS A 75 8.39 -4.32 11.45
C HIS A 75 9.14 -5.65 11.53
N THR A 76 9.43 -6.27 10.38
CA THR A 76 10.20 -7.52 10.32
C THR A 76 11.58 -7.33 10.92
N ARG A 77 12.25 -6.21 10.60
CA ARG A 77 13.55 -5.84 11.18
C ARG A 77 13.49 -5.65 12.70
N GLU A 78 12.42 -5.08 13.24
CA GLU A 78 12.26 -4.93 14.69
C GLU A 78 12.07 -6.29 15.37
N ILE A 79 11.29 -7.20 14.77
CA ILE A 79 11.10 -8.55 15.29
C ILE A 79 12.42 -9.33 15.25
N GLU A 80 13.15 -9.23 14.14
CA GLU A 80 14.44 -9.90 13.96
C GLU A 80 15.48 -9.40 14.96
N ALA A 81 15.57 -8.07 15.18
CA ALA A 81 16.44 -7.50 16.19
C ALA A 81 16.11 -7.98 17.62
N ARG A 82 14.82 -8.14 17.96
CA ARG A 82 14.40 -8.69 19.26
C ARG A 82 14.74 -10.17 19.39
N ARG A 83 14.57 -10.95 18.32
CA ARG A 83 14.93 -12.36 18.28
C ARG A 83 16.44 -12.54 18.47
N ASP A 84 17.25 -11.78 17.74
CA ASP A 84 18.71 -11.85 17.85
C ASP A 84 19.19 -11.46 19.24
N HIS A 85 18.56 -10.44 19.85
CA HIS A 85 18.87 -10.05 21.23
C HIS A 85 18.51 -11.16 22.25
N ALA A 86 17.39 -11.86 22.06
CA ALA A 86 17.00 -12.99 22.91
C ALA A 86 17.96 -14.19 22.75
N VAL A 87 18.35 -14.50 21.50
CA VAL A 87 19.35 -15.54 21.22
C VAL A 87 20.70 -15.19 21.82
N TYR A 88 21.11 -13.93 21.73
CA TYR A 88 22.35 -13.45 22.33
C TYR A 88 22.37 -13.62 23.85
N ARG A 89 21.28 -13.25 24.54
CA ARG A 89 21.13 -13.48 26.00
C ARG A 89 21.12 -14.96 26.38
N ALA A 90 20.50 -15.81 25.56
CA ALA A 90 20.50 -17.25 25.81
C ALA A 90 21.89 -17.89 25.62
N ARG A 91 22.71 -17.35 24.72
CA ARG A 91 24.06 -17.84 24.42
C ARG A 91 25.13 -17.28 25.36
N TYR A 92 24.93 -16.06 25.86
CA TYR A 92 25.79 -15.40 26.83
C TYR A 92 24.96 -14.99 28.07
N PRO A 93 24.57 -15.95 28.92
CA PRO A 93 23.97 -15.65 30.20
C PRO A 93 25.07 -15.10 31.11
N LEU A 94 25.06 -13.78 31.34
CA LEU A 94 25.75 -13.19 32.49
C LEU A 94 24.98 -13.57 33.76
#